data_AF-C7GXT1-F1
#
_entry.id   AF-C7GXT1-F1
#
_cell.length_a   1.000
_cell.length_b   1.000
_cell.length_c   1.000
_cell.angle_alpha   90.00
_cell.angle_beta   90.00
_cell.angle_gamma   90.00
#
_symmetry.space_group_name_H-M   'P 1'
#
loop_
_entity.id
_entity.type
_entity.pdbx_description
1 polymer ?
#
loop_
_entity_poly.entity_id
_entity_poly.type
_entity_poly.pdbx_seq_one_letter_code
_entity_poly.pdbx_strand_id
1 'polypeptide(L)'
;MVLLISEIKDIAKRLTAAGDRKQYNSIIKLINELVIPENVTQLEEDETEKNLRFLVISLFQIFRKLFSRGDLTLPSSKKSTLEKEQFVNWCRKVYEAFKTKLLAIISDIPFETSLGLDSLDVYLQLAELESTHFASEKGAPFFPNKTFRKLIIALWSSNMGEIEDVKSSGASENLIIVEFTEKYYTKFADIQYYFQSEFNQLLEDPAYQDLLLKNVGKWLALVNHDKHCSSVDADLEIFVPNPPQAIENESKFKSNFEKNWLSLLNGQLSLQQYKSILLILHKRIIPHFHTPTKLMDFLTDSYNLQSSNKNAGVVPILALNGLFELMKRFNLEYPNFYMKLYQIINPDLMHVKYRARFFRLMDVFLSSTHLSAHLVASFIKKLARLTLESPPSAIVTVIPFIYNLIRKHPNCMIMLHNPAFISNPFQTPDQVANLKTLKENYVDPFDVHESDPELTHALDSSLWELASLMEHYHPNVATLAKIFAQPFKKLSYNMEDFLDWNYDSLLNAESSRKLKTLPTLEFEAFTNVFDNEDGDGEASSQGNVYLPGVAW
;
A
#
# COMPACT_ATOMS: atom_id res chain seq x y z
N MET A 1 -44.20 18.70 -0.61
CA MET A 1 -44.78 18.16 -1.86
C MET A 1 -43.64 18.25 -2.85
N VAL A 2 -42.95 17.14 -3.11
CA VAL A 2 -41.73 17.11 -3.91
C VAL A 2 -42.05 17.60 -5.32
N LEU A 3 -41.33 18.62 -5.81
CA LEU A 3 -41.52 19.13 -7.17
C LEU A 3 -41.15 18.05 -8.19
N LEU A 4 -41.99 17.88 -9.22
CA LEU A 4 -41.71 16.95 -10.32
C LEU A 4 -40.57 17.48 -11.22
N ILE A 5 -39.80 16.59 -11.84
CA ILE A 5 -38.72 16.93 -12.81
C ILE A 5 -39.19 17.94 -13.87
N SER A 6 -40.43 17.81 -14.34
CA SER A 6 -41.03 18.72 -15.31
C SER A 6 -41.13 20.17 -14.81
N GLU A 7 -41.53 20.36 -13.56
CA GLU A 7 -41.69 21.68 -12.94
C GLU A 7 -40.32 22.33 -12.68
N ILE A 8 -39.34 21.53 -12.24
CA ILE A 8 -37.95 21.97 -12.06
C ILE A 8 -37.35 22.43 -13.39
N LYS A 9 -37.58 21.65 -14.46
CA LYS A 9 -37.09 21.96 -15.81
C LYS A 9 -37.70 23.25 -16.35
N ASP A 10 -38.99 23.48 -16.11
CA ASP A 10 -39.67 24.70 -16.55
C ASP A 10 -39.20 25.93 -15.77
N ILE A 11 -38.97 25.81 -14.46
CA ILE A 11 -38.41 26.90 -13.65
C ILE A 11 -36.96 27.19 -14.08
N ALA A 12 -36.13 26.16 -14.27
CA ALA A 12 -34.76 26.31 -14.72
C ALA A 12 -34.68 26.95 -16.12
N LYS A 13 -35.51 26.52 -17.07
CA LYS A 13 -35.61 27.15 -18.40
C LYS A 13 -36.02 28.61 -18.32
N ARG A 14 -36.99 28.96 -17.46
CA ARG A 14 -37.44 30.35 -17.30
C ARG A 14 -36.35 31.24 -16.70
N LEU A 15 -35.65 30.78 -15.66
CA LEU A 15 -34.55 31.52 -15.03
C LEU A 15 -33.33 31.67 -15.94
N THR A 16 -33.08 30.67 -16.79
CA THR A 16 -31.95 30.67 -17.70
C THR A 16 -32.24 31.44 -19.01
N ALA A 17 -33.50 31.57 -19.42
CA ALA A 17 -33.91 32.29 -20.62
C ALA A 17 -34.33 33.75 -20.36
N ALA A 18 -34.93 34.05 -19.20
CA ALA A 18 -35.37 35.40 -18.87
C ALA A 18 -34.20 36.27 -18.36
N GLY A 19 -34.14 37.51 -18.85
CA GLY A 19 -33.28 38.58 -18.31
C GLY A 19 -33.88 39.26 -17.07
N ASP A 20 -35.07 38.83 -16.63
CA ASP A 20 -35.84 39.50 -15.59
C ASP A 20 -35.44 39.06 -14.17
N ARG A 21 -34.96 40.03 -13.38
CA ARG A 21 -34.57 39.90 -11.97
C ARG A 21 -35.72 39.55 -11.01
N LYS A 22 -36.97 39.60 -11.49
CA LYS A 22 -38.19 39.39 -10.68
C LYS A 22 -38.45 37.93 -10.31
N GLN A 23 -37.87 36.97 -11.02
CA GLN A 23 -38.12 35.54 -10.79
C GLN A 23 -37.11 34.86 -9.84
N TYR A 24 -36.13 35.61 -9.30
CA TYR A 24 -35.06 35.06 -8.46
C TYR A 24 -35.56 34.44 -7.15
N ASN A 25 -36.75 34.84 -6.67
CA ASN A 25 -37.39 34.20 -5.51
C ASN A 25 -37.69 32.70 -5.74
N SER A 26 -37.82 32.26 -7.00
CA SER A 26 -37.96 30.85 -7.35
C SER A 26 -36.69 30.03 -7.09
N ILE A 27 -35.50 30.67 -7.03
CA ILE A 27 -34.23 30.01 -6.68
C ILE A 27 -34.26 29.57 -5.22
N ILE A 28 -34.80 30.41 -4.31
CA ILE A 28 -34.96 30.03 -2.90
C ILE A 28 -35.90 28.83 -2.76
N LYS A 29 -36.99 28.78 -3.55
CA LYS A 29 -37.88 27.61 -3.55
C LYS A 29 -37.14 26.33 -3.97
N LEU A 30 -36.33 26.40 -5.02
CA LEU A 30 -35.54 25.26 -5.49
C LEU A 30 -34.44 24.83 -4.48
N ILE A 31 -33.81 25.77 -3.78
CA ILE A 31 -32.81 25.45 -2.75
C ILE A 31 -33.47 24.84 -1.51
N ASN A 32 -34.66 25.32 -1.13
CA ASN A 32 -35.41 24.76 -0.01
C ASN A 32 -35.96 23.35 -0.29
N GLU A 33 -36.10 22.97 -1.57
CA GLU A 33 -36.41 21.60 -1.99
C GLU A 33 -35.15 20.70 -2.00
N LEU A 34 -33.95 21.29 -1.99
CA LEU A 34 -32.68 20.57 -1.88
C LEU A 34 -32.38 20.28 -0.39
N VAL A 35 -33.23 19.44 0.20
CA VAL A 35 -33.08 18.95 1.57
C VAL A 35 -33.02 17.43 1.50
N ILE A 36 -31.97 16.88 2.10
CA ILE A 36 -31.83 15.44 2.30
C ILE A 36 -33.04 14.98 3.12
N PRO A 37 -33.78 13.94 2.71
CA PRO A 37 -34.86 13.40 3.51
C PRO A 37 -34.36 13.01 4.91
N GLU A 38 -35.14 13.29 5.97
CA GLU A 38 -34.79 12.91 7.35
C GLU A 38 -34.53 11.40 7.52
N ASN A 39 -35.07 10.59 6.60
CA ASN A 39 -34.81 9.17 6.53
C ASN A 39 -33.95 8.87 5.29
N VAL A 40 -32.65 8.73 5.49
CA VAL A 40 -31.63 8.55 4.43
C VAL A 40 -31.91 7.30 3.58
N THR A 41 -32.64 6.32 4.09
CA THR A 41 -33.09 5.12 3.35
C THR A 41 -34.06 5.45 2.19
N GLN A 42 -34.74 6.61 2.23
CA GLN A 42 -35.56 7.06 1.09
C GLN A 42 -34.72 7.51 -0.11
N LEU A 43 -33.41 7.72 0.06
CA LEU A 43 -32.47 7.97 -1.03
C LEU A 43 -32.07 6.69 -1.78
N GLU A 44 -32.36 5.50 -1.23
CA GLU A 44 -32.20 4.23 -1.96
C GLU A 44 -33.27 4.08 -3.07
N GLU A 45 -34.37 4.85 -3.00
CA GLU A 45 -35.34 4.90 -4.08
C GLU A 45 -34.76 5.66 -5.28
N ASP A 46 -34.42 4.93 -6.35
CA ASP A 46 -33.81 5.43 -7.59
C ASP A 46 -34.51 6.68 -8.20
N GLU A 47 -35.82 6.85 -7.96
CA GLU A 47 -36.57 8.04 -8.38
C GLU A 47 -36.29 9.29 -7.54
N THR A 48 -36.10 9.17 -6.22
CA THR A 48 -35.78 10.33 -5.36
C THR A 48 -34.35 10.80 -5.63
N GLU A 49 -33.41 9.88 -5.84
CA GLU A 49 -32.04 10.19 -6.23
C GLU A 49 -32.00 10.91 -7.59
N LYS A 50 -32.68 10.38 -8.61
CA LYS A 50 -32.77 11.03 -9.93
C LYS A 50 -33.36 12.44 -9.86
N ASN A 51 -34.40 12.65 -9.05
CA ASN A 51 -35.02 13.96 -8.85
C ASN A 51 -34.02 14.95 -8.23
N LEU A 52 -33.30 14.54 -7.19
CA LEU A 52 -32.29 15.37 -6.52
C LEU A 52 -31.08 15.66 -7.42
N ARG A 53 -30.62 14.69 -8.20
CA ARG A 53 -29.55 14.87 -9.20
C ARG A 53 -29.96 15.91 -10.26
N PHE A 54 -31.18 15.79 -10.76
CA PHE A 54 -31.72 16.76 -11.72
C PHE A 54 -31.84 18.16 -11.11
N LEU A 55 -32.23 18.28 -9.84
CA LEU A 55 -32.25 19.54 -9.09
C LEU A 55 -30.85 20.16 -8.97
N VAL A 56 -29.84 19.38 -8.56
CA VAL A 56 -28.45 19.84 -8.41
C VAL A 56 -27.91 20.39 -9.74
N ILE A 57 -28.07 19.65 -10.83
CA ILE A 57 -27.60 20.06 -12.17
C ILE A 57 -28.37 21.30 -12.67
N SER A 58 -29.68 21.34 -12.44
CA SER A 58 -30.51 22.50 -12.84
C SER A 58 -30.12 23.77 -12.08
N LEU A 59 -29.88 23.66 -10.77
CA LEU A 59 -29.38 24.76 -9.94
C LEU A 59 -28.00 25.22 -10.38
N PHE A 60 -27.09 24.28 -10.69
CA PHE A 60 -25.78 24.60 -11.23
C PHE A 60 -25.87 25.40 -12.54
N GLN A 61 -26.73 25.00 -13.49
CA GLN A 61 -26.92 25.74 -14.74
C GLN A 61 -27.44 27.16 -14.50
N ILE A 62 -28.32 27.35 -13.51
CA ILE A 62 -28.81 28.68 -13.11
C ILE A 62 -27.63 29.51 -12.59
N PHE A 63 -26.86 28.99 -11.62
CA PHE A 63 -25.73 29.71 -11.04
C PHE A 63 -24.63 30.00 -12.06
N ARG A 64 -24.33 29.09 -12.98
CA ARG A 64 -23.38 29.32 -14.09
C ARG A 64 -23.80 30.51 -14.96
N LYS A 65 -25.11 30.67 -15.23
CA LYS A 65 -25.62 31.85 -15.93
C LYS A 65 -25.59 33.12 -15.07
N LEU A 66 -25.74 33.02 -13.76
CA LEU A 66 -25.58 34.18 -12.86
C LEU A 66 -24.13 34.69 -12.84
N PHE A 67 -23.16 33.76 -12.83
CA PHE A 67 -21.75 34.07 -12.94
C PHE A 67 -21.41 34.73 -14.30
N SER A 68 -21.90 34.18 -15.42
CA SER A 68 -21.64 34.76 -16.74
C SER A 68 -22.27 36.16 -16.93
N ARG A 69 -23.36 36.45 -16.21
CA ARG A 69 -23.99 37.78 -16.17
C ARG A 69 -23.27 38.77 -15.24
N GLY A 70 -22.41 38.28 -14.35
CA GLY A 70 -21.70 39.11 -13.36
C GLY A 70 -22.58 39.59 -12.21
N ASP A 71 -23.77 38.99 -12.00
CA ASP A 71 -24.72 39.41 -10.96
C ASP A 71 -24.21 39.12 -9.52
N LEU A 72 -23.16 38.29 -9.38
CA LEU A 72 -22.51 37.90 -8.12
C LEU A 72 -21.17 38.65 -7.86
N THR A 73 -20.62 39.30 -8.88
CA THR A 73 -19.36 40.06 -8.79
C THR A 73 -19.66 41.44 -8.23
N LEU A 74 -18.90 41.87 -7.21
CA LEU A 74 -19.03 43.22 -6.70
C LEU A 74 -18.59 44.20 -7.80
N PRO A 75 -19.41 45.21 -8.16
CA PRO A 75 -18.98 46.21 -9.10
C PRO A 75 -17.83 47.03 -8.50
N SER A 76 -16.66 47.01 -9.15
CA SER A 76 -15.45 47.78 -8.78
C SER A 76 -15.65 49.31 -8.79
N SER A 77 -16.76 49.78 -9.37
CA SER A 77 -17.08 51.21 -9.45
C SER A 77 -17.62 51.76 -8.13
N LYS A 78 -17.01 52.85 -7.64
CA LYS A 78 -17.48 53.73 -6.55
C LYS A 78 -18.89 54.34 -6.77
N LYS A 79 -19.60 53.95 -7.83
CA LYS A 79 -20.99 54.36 -8.18
C LYS A 79 -21.97 53.19 -8.06
N SER A 80 -21.75 52.26 -7.14
CA SER A 80 -22.75 51.25 -6.79
C SER A 80 -23.91 51.91 -6.05
N THR A 81 -25.11 51.85 -6.64
CA THR A 81 -26.36 52.17 -5.95
C THR A 81 -26.51 51.21 -4.77
N LEU A 82 -26.87 51.69 -3.57
CA LEU A 82 -27.02 50.88 -2.34
C LEU A 82 -27.88 49.62 -2.57
N GLU A 83 -28.90 49.73 -3.43
CA GLU A 83 -29.79 48.62 -3.83
C GLU A 83 -29.07 47.50 -4.60
N LYS A 84 -28.08 47.85 -5.44
CA LYS A 84 -27.28 46.86 -6.19
C LYS A 84 -26.35 46.08 -5.27
N GLU A 85 -25.79 46.73 -4.25
CA GLU A 85 -24.98 46.04 -3.23
C GLU A 85 -25.82 45.11 -2.37
N GLN A 86 -27.01 45.54 -1.95
CA GLN A 86 -27.95 44.68 -1.24
C GLN A 86 -28.37 43.47 -2.08
N PHE A 87 -28.62 43.67 -3.38
CA PHE A 87 -28.93 42.58 -4.31
C PHE A 87 -27.77 41.59 -4.48
N VAL A 88 -26.54 42.07 -4.70
CA VAL A 88 -25.35 41.19 -4.81
C VAL A 88 -25.13 40.41 -3.50
N ASN A 89 -25.28 41.06 -2.35
CA ASN A 89 -25.17 40.40 -1.04
C ASN A 89 -26.27 39.34 -0.84
N TRP A 90 -27.49 39.61 -1.31
CA TRP A 90 -28.58 38.63 -1.29
C TRP A 90 -28.26 37.43 -2.22
N CYS A 91 -27.82 37.68 -3.45
CA CYS A 91 -27.41 36.61 -4.38
C CYS A 91 -26.25 35.77 -3.81
N ARG A 92 -25.27 36.40 -3.15
CA ARG A 92 -24.17 35.70 -2.46
C ARG A 92 -24.66 34.86 -1.28
N LYS A 93 -25.65 35.32 -0.51
CA LYS A 93 -26.26 34.52 0.56
C LYS A 93 -26.99 33.29 0.01
N VAL A 94 -27.74 33.46 -1.08
CA VAL A 94 -28.44 32.35 -1.75
C VAL A 94 -27.44 31.34 -2.32
N TYR A 95 -26.35 31.83 -2.90
CA TYR A 95 -25.25 31.00 -3.38
C TYR A 95 -24.53 30.24 -2.25
N GLU A 96 -24.21 30.91 -1.14
CA GLU A 96 -23.60 30.28 0.03
C GLU A 96 -24.53 29.23 0.67
N ALA A 97 -25.84 29.48 0.67
CA ALA A 97 -26.83 28.49 1.10
C ALA A 97 -26.80 27.25 0.20
N PHE A 98 -26.73 27.42 -1.12
CA PHE A 98 -26.59 26.30 -2.06
C PHE A 98 -25.31 25.51 -1.82
N LYS A 99 -24.15 26.17 -1.67
CA LYS A 99 -22.88 25.51 -1.32
C LYS A 99 -22.97 24.76 0.01
N THR A 100 -23.58 25.34 1.02
CA THR A 100 -23.74 24.71 2.34
C THR A 100 -24.59 23.44 2.24
N LYS A 101 -25.65 23.47 1.41
CA LYS A 101 -26.47 22.29 1.14
C LYS A 101 -25.74 21.20 0.34
N LEU A 102 -24.93 21.57 -0.66
CA LEU A 102 -24.06 20.62 -1.37
C LEU A 102 -23.06 19.95 -0.43
N LEU A 103 -22.44 20.72 0.48
CA LEU A 103 -21.53 20.18 1.49
C LEU A 103 -22.23 19.24 2.46
N ALA A 104 -23.47 19.57 2.87
CA ALA A 104 -24.28 18.67 3.69
C ALA A 104 -24.57 17.36 2.95
N ILE A 105 -24.90 17.40 1.65
CA ILE A 105 -25.07 16.19 0.82
C ILE A 105 -23.78 15.35 0.80
N ILE A 106 -22.62 15.98 0.62
CA ILE A 106 -21.33 15.26 0.60
C ILE A 106 -21.03 14.63 1.98
N SER A 107 -21.35 15.32 3.07
CA SER A 107 -21.04 14.87 4.44
C SER A 107 -22.04 13.84 4.98
N ASP A 108 -23.33 13.98 4.67
CA ASP A 108 -24.41 13.27 5.36
C ASP A 108 -24.83 11.98 4.65
N ILE A 109 -24.35 11.72 3.42
CA ILE A 109 -24.62 10.47 2.69
C ILE A 109 -23.78 9.34 3.30
N PRO A 110 -24.40 8.29 3.87
CA PRO A 110 -23.69 7.18 4.53
C PRO A 110 -23.44 5.98 3.60
N PHE A 111 -23.89 6.01 2.34
CA PHE A 111 -23.75 4.91 1.38
C PHE A 111 -23.34 5.41 -0.02
N GLU A 112 -23.02 4.47 -0.91
CA GLU A 112 -22.57 4.77 -2.27
C GLU A 112 -23.72 5.35 -3.11
N THR A 113 -23.64 6.63 -3.48
CA THR A 113 -24.70 7.31 -4.24
C THR A 113 -24.12 8.19 -5.34
N SER A 114 -24.70 8.14 -6.55
CA SER A 114 -24.24 8.96 -7.68
C SER A 114 -24.50 10.46 -7.43
N LEU A 115 -25.51 10.79 -6.63
CA LEU A 115 -25.77 12.16 -6.16
C LEU A 115 -24.57 12.80 -5.48
N GLY A 116 -23.82 12.06 -4.65
CA GLY A 116 -22.63 12.58 -3.97
C GLY A 116 -21.52 12.94 -4.95
N LEU A 117 -21.32 12.09 -5.97
CA LEU A 117 -20.34 12.31 -7.05
C LEU A 117 -20.70 13.52 -7.90
N ASP A 118 -21.96 13.63 -8.34
CA ASP A 118 -22.45 14.79 -9.10
C ASP A 118 -22.35 16.07 -8.26
N SER A 119 -22.62 16.00 -6.96
CA SER A 119 -22.52 17.14 -6.04
C SER A 119 -21.08 17.61 -5.88
N LEU A 120 -20.12 16.68 -5.79
CA LEU A 120 -18.69 16.98 -5.76
C LEU A 120 -18.22 17.66 -7.06
N ASP A 121 -18.59 17.08 -8.21
CA ASP A 121 -18.26 17.62 -9.53
C ASP A 121 -18.82 19.05 -9.70
N VAL A 122 -20.08 19.26 -9.31
CA VAL A 122 -20.71 20.59 -9.34
C VAL A 122 -20.01 21.54 -8.37
N TYR A 123 -19.66 21.12 -7.16
CA TYR A 123 -19.01 21.98 -6.18
C TYR A 123 -17.64 22.48 -6.66
N LEU A 124 -16.85 21.61 -7.29
CA LEU A 124 -15.55 21.98 -7.84
C LEU A 124 -15.68 22.89 -9.06
N GLN A 125 -16.63 22.63 -9.96
CA GLN A 125 -16.93 23.56 -11.07
C GLN A 125 -17.39 24.94 -10.56
N LEU A 126 -18.13 24.99 -9.45
CA LEU A 126 -18.46 26.27 -8.81
C LEU A 126 -17.21 26.97 -8.24
N ALA A 127 -16.27 26.22 -7.65
CA ALA A 127 -15.00 26.77 -7.19
C ALA A 127 -14.16 27.34 -8.36
N GLU A 128 -14.18 26.71 -9.53
CA GLU A 128 -13.57 27.24 -10.76
C GLU A 128 -14.21 28.58 -11.16
N LEU A 129 -15.55 28.67 -11.12
CA LEU A 129 -16.27 29.92 -11.40
C LEU A 129 -15.96 31.01 -10.38
N GLU A 130 -15.82 30.66 -9.09
CA GLU A 130 -15.39 31.60 -8.04
C GLU A 130 -13.99 32.15 -8.32
N SER A 131 -13.06 31.28 -8.71
CA SER A 131 -11.68 31.66 -9.05
C SER A 131 -11.63 32.72 -10.17
N THR A 132 -12.56 32.64 -11.12
CA THR A 132 -12.68 33.56 -12.26
C THR A 132 -13.40 34.87 -11.90
N HIS A 133 -14.52 34.79 -11.17
CA HIS A 133 -15.46 35.91 -11.01
C HIS A 133 -15.35 36.66 -9.68
N PHE A 134 -14.74 36.07 -8.64
CA PHE A 134 -14.56 36.69 -7.32
C PHE A 134 -13.16 37.27 -7.10
N ALA A 135 -12.27 37.17 -8.09
CA ALA A 135 -11.01 37.87 -8.11
C ALA A 135 -11.21 39.39 -7.97
N SER A 136 -10.28 40.07 -7.29
CA SER A 136 -10.35 41.52 -7.04
C SER A 136 -10.39 42.34 -8.34
N GLU A 137 -9.73 41.85 -9.38
CA GLU A 137 -9.74 42.41 -10.73
C GLU A 137 -9.92 41.29 -11.76
N LYS A 138 -10.41 41.64 -12.97
CA LYS A 138 -10.56 40.66 -14.06
C LYS A 138 -9.18 40.11 -14.44
N GLY A 139 -8.94 38.84 -14.12
CA GLY A 139 -7.66 38.17 -14.37
C GLY A 139 -6.66 38.22 -13.21
N ALA A 140 -7.02 38.79 -12.05
CA ALA A 140 -6.16 38.69 -10.87
C ALA A 140 -6.11 37.23 -10.38
N PRO A 141 -4.94 36.75 -9.90
CA PRO A 141 -4.80 35.39 -9.40
C PRO A 141 -5.60 35.21 -8.11
N PHE A 142 -6.53 34.25 -8.10
CA PHE A 142 -7.38 34.00 -6.95
C PHE A 142 -7.73 32.51 -6.85
N PHE A 143 -7.44 31.90 -5.70
CA PHE A 143 -7.90 30.55 -5.36
C PHE A 143 -8.89 30.62 -4.19
N PRO A 144 -10.05 29.94 -4.24
CA PRO A 144 -11.10 30.04 -3.23
C PRO A 144 -10.80 29.20 -1.98
N ASN A 145 -9.78 29.59 -1.19
CA ASN A 145 -9.32 28.84 0.00
C ASN A 145 -10.44 28.51 1.00
N LYS A 146 -11.36 29.45 1.27
CA LYS A 146 -12.45 29.24 2.23
C LYS A 146 -13.47 28.20 1.75
N THR A 147 -13.80 28.22 0.47
CA THR A 147 -14.70 27.24 -0.16
C THR A 147 -14.03 25.86 -0.14
N PHE A 148 -12.75 25.81 -0.52
CA PHE A 148 -11.97 24.58 -0.53
C PHE A 148 -11.79 23.98 0.88
N ARG A 149 -11.56 24.81 1.90
CA ARG A 149 -11.50 24.38 3.30
C ARG A 149 -12.78 23.71 3.77
N LYS A 150 -13.94 24.25 3.41
CA LYS A 150 -15.23 23.63 3.76
C LYS A 150 -15.43 22.31 3.04
N LEU A 151 -14.96 22.19 1.80
CA LEU A 151 -14.98 20.94 1.04
C LEU A 151 -14.15 19.85 1.73
N ILE A 152 -12.90 20.14 2.11
CA ILE A 152 -12.07 19.15 2.81
C ILE A 152 -12.69 18.75 4.15
N ILE A 153 -13.33 19.65 4.90
CA ILE A 153 -14.03 19.27 6.13
C ILE A 153 -15.17 18.28 5.81
N ALA A 154 -15.97 18.57 4.79
CA ALA A 154 -17.09 17.70 4.38
C ALA A 154 -16.62 16.32 3.88
N LEU A 155 -15.53 16.25 3.12
CA LEU A 155 -14.94 14.99 2.64
C LEU A 155 -14.37 14.13 3.78
N TRP A 156 -13.86 14.76 4.85
CA TRP A 156 -13.35 14.02 6.00
C TRP A 156 -14.45 13.61 6.96
N SER A 157 -15.52 14.41 7.09
CA SER A 157 -16.70 14.08 7.92
C SER A 157 -17.63 13.04 7.29
N SER A 158 -17.58 12.86 5.97
CA SER A 158 -18.40 11.88 5.24
C SER A 158 -18.02 10.43 5.59
N ASN A 159 -18.57 9.91 6.70
CA ASN A 159 -18.23 8.57 7.18
C ASN A 159 -19.13 7.49 6.54
N MET A 160 -18.58 6.68 5.64
CA MET A 160 -19.31 5.57 4.99
C MET A 160 -19.22 4.22 5.74
N GLY A 161 -18.91 4.24 7.04
CA GLY A 161 -18.91 3.04 7.88
C GLY A 161 -17.67 2.15 7.69
N GLU A 162 -17.84 0.84 7.47
CA GLU A 162 -16.72 -0.12 7.37
C GLU A 162 -15.83 0.07 6.12
N ILE A 163 -16.23 0.92 5.16
CA ILE A 163 -15.51 1.18 3.91
C ILE A 163 -14.30 2.12 4.13
N GLU A 164 -14.22 2.80 5.27
CA GLU A 164 -13.15 3.76 5.54
C GLU A 164 -11.82 3.11 5.94
N ASP A 165 -11.92 1.98 6.65
CA ASP A 165 -10.78 1.21 7.15
C ASP A 165 -10.87 -0.22 6.62
N VAL A 166 -10.72 -0.38 5.31
CA VAL A 166 -10.74 -1.70 4.69
C VAL A 166 -9.62 -2.54 5.29
N LYS A 167 -10.01 -3.58 6.02
CA LYS A 167 -9.12 -4.48 6.77
C LYS A 167 -8.05 -5.14 5.87
N SER A 168 -8.29 -5.18 4.55
CA SER A 168 -7.41 -5.79 3.55
C SER A 168 -6.36 -4.86 2.95
N SER A 169 -6.69 -3.60 2.65
CA SER A 169 -5.80 -2.64 1.95
C SER A 169 -5.33 -1.50 2.86
N GLY A 170 -6.07 -1.19 3.93
CA GLY A 170 -5.77 -0.09 4.85
C GLY A 170 -6.01 1.31 4.29
N ALA A 171 -6.40 1.42 3.02
CA ALA A 171 -6.87 2.66 2.41
C ALA A 171 -8.41 2.67 2.43
N SER A 172 -9.00 3.86 2.41
CA SER A 172 -10.45 4.00 2.30
C SER A 172 -10.89 3.79 0.86
N GLU A 173 -11.92 2.97 0.66
CA GLU A 173 -12.54 2.75 -0.66
C GLU A 173 -13.77 3.66 -0.85
N ASN A 174 -13.82 4.78 -0.13
CA ASN A 174 -14.92 5.73 -0.24
C ASN A 174 -14.94 6.34 -1.67
N LEU A 175 -16.00 6.06 -2.42
CA LEU A 175 -16.11 6.43 -3.84
C LEU A 175 -15.93 7.93 -4.11
N ILE A 176 -16.46 8.82 -3.25
CA ILE A 176 -16.29 10.26 -3.46
C ILE A 176 -14.83 10.69 -3.31
N ILE A 177 -14.06 10.00 -2.46
CA ILE A 177 -12.64 10.27 -2.25
C ILE A 177 -11.82 9.68 -3.38
N VAL A 178 -12.11 8.45 -3.80
CA VAL A 178 -11.46 7.81 -4.94
C VAL A 178 -11.67 8.65 -6.20
N GLU A 179 -12.90 9.09 -6.46
CA GLU A 179 -13.23 9.95 -7.60
C GLU A 179 -12.53 11.31 -7.51
N PHE A 180 -12.50 11.92 -6.31
CA PHE A 180 -11.74 13.14 -6.07
C PHE A 180 -10.25 12.96 -6.38
N THR A 181 -9.67 11.84 -5.93
CA THR A 181 -8.27 11.49 -6.15
C THR A 181 -7.98 11.36 -7.65
N GLU A 182 -8.77 10.58 -8.38
CA GLU A 182 -8.54 10.27 -9.80
C GLU A 182 -8.81 11.46 -10.73
N LYS A 183 -9.93 12.17 -10.55
CA LYS A 183 -10.33 13.26 -11.45
C LYS A 183 -9.67 14.59 -11.15
N TYR A 184 -9.52 14.95 -9.88
CA TYR A 184 -9.13 16.31 -9.50
C TYR A 184 -7.74 16.36 -8.86
N TYR A 185 -7.50 15.55 -7.83
CA TYR A 185 -6.24 15.62 -7.10
C TYR A 185 -5.06 15.17 -7.98
N THR A 186 -5.19 14.07 -8.73
CA THR A 186 -4.10 13.51 -9.55
C THR A 186 -3.78 14.33 -10.81
N LYS A 187 -4.73 15.12 -11.32
CA LYS A 187 -4.59 15.84 -12.60
C LYS A 187 -4.08 17.27 -12.44
N PHE A 188 -4.42 17.93 -11.33
CA PHE A 188 -4.20 19.37 -11.18
C PHE A 188 -3.19 19.70 -10.08
N ALA A 189 -2.14 20.46 -10.42
CA ALA A 189 -1.07 20.81 -9.47
C ALA A 189 -1.52 21.78 -8.37
N ASP A 190 -2.33 22.76 -8.73
CA ASP A 190 -2.85 23.79 -7.81
C ASP A 190 -3.78 23.21 -6.75
N ILE A 191 -4.67 22.29 -7.13
CA ILE A 191 -5.53 21.55 -6.20
C ILE A 191 -4.68 20.79 -5.18
N GLN A 192 -3.64 20.06 -5.60
CA GLN A 192 -2.76 19.35 -4.68
C GLN A 192 -2.08 20.31 -3.69
N TYR A 193 -1.54 21.42 -4.18
CA TYR A 193 -0.83 22.39 -3.35
C TYR A 193 -1.73 23.04 -2.31
N TYR A 194 -2.88 23.58 -2.75
CA TYR A 194 -3.83 24.23 -1.85
C TYR A 194 -4.48 23.24 -0.89
N PHE A 195 -4.70 22.00 -1.32
CA PHE A 195 -5.12 20.93 -0.43
C PHE A 195 -4.12 20.73 0.71
N GLN A 196 -2.82 20.55 0.43
CA GLN A 196 -1.82 20.35 1.48
C GLN A 196 -1.69 21.57 2.41
N SER A 197 -1.82 22.79 1.86
CA SER A 197 -1.77 24.04 2.62
C SER A 197 -2.97 24.22 3.56
N GLU A 198 -4.19 24.01 3.07
CA GLU A 198 -5.40 24.14 3.88
C GLU A 198 -5.53 22.99 4.88
N PHE A 199 -5.09 21.78 4.53
CA PHE A 199 -5.08 20.63 5.44
C PHE A 199 -4.17 20.89 6.66
N ASN A 200 -2.99 21.48 6.46
CA ASN A 200 -2.11 21.87 7.59
C ASN A 200 -2.81 22.88 8.52
N GLN A 201 -3.44 23.92 7.95
CA GLN A 201 -4.16 24.93 8.76
C GLN A 201 -5.35 24.32 9.52
N LEU A 202 -6.00 23.32 8.92
CA LEU A 202 -7.11 22.61 9.54
C LEU A 202 -6.61 21.71 10.68
N LEU A 203 -5.45 21.09 10.52
CA LEU A 203 -4.81 20.25 11.53
C LEU A 203 -4.27 21.03 12.73
N GLU A 204 -4.04 22.35 12.59
CA GLU A 204 -3.69 23.26 13.68
C GLU A 204 -4.89 23.61 14.59
N ASP A 205 -6.13 23.43 14.11
CA ASP A 205 -7.34 23.68 14.90
C ASP A 205 -7.72 22.44 15.73
N PRO A 206 -7.73 22.51 17.08
CA PRO A 206 -7.99 21.37 17.94
C PRO A 206 -9.33 20.68 17.69
N ALA A 207 -10.37 21.44 17.31
CA ALA A 207 -11.71 20.88 17.12
C ALA A 207 -11.78 19.90 15.94
N TYR A 208 -10.94 20.13 14.93
CA TYR A 208 -10.93 19.35 13.72
C TYR A 208 -9.76 18.36 13.67
N GLN A 209 -8.66 18.63 14.38
CA GLN A 209 -7.52 17.74 14.47
C GLN A 209 -7.95 16.31 14.83
N ASP A 210 -8.81 16.15 15.84
CA ASP A 210 -9.28 14.83 16.29
C ASP A 210 -10.10 14.09 15.23
N LEU A 211 -10.83 14.81 14.37
CA LEU A 211 -11.56 14.20 13.25
C LEU A 211 -10.59 13.74 12.16
N LEU A 212 -9.62 14.59 11.82
CA LEU A 212 -8.65 14.31 10.76
C LEU A 212 -7.74 13.14 11.11
N LEU A 213 -7.31 13.04 12.37
CA LEU A 213 -6.43 11.97 12.85
C LEU A 213 -7.12 10.60 12.99
N LYS A 214 -8.45 10.54 12.97
CA LYS A 214 -9.20 9.27 12.97
C LYS A 214 -9.27 8.65 11.59
N ASN A 215 -9.55 9.46 10.56
CA ASN A 215 -9.86 8.96 9.22
C ASN A 215 -8.62 8.97 8.31
N VAL A 216 -7.51 8.42 8.79
CA VAL A 216 -6.22 8.41 8.06
C VAL A 216 -6.29 7.57 6.78
N GLY A 217 -7.16 6.56 6.72
CA GLY A 217 -7.38 5.71 5.53
C GLY A 217 -7.79 6.50 4.28
N LYS A 218 -8.57 7.57 4.46
CA LYS A 218 -8.94 8.52 3.40
C LYS A 218 -7.74 9.22 2.82
N TRP A 219 -6.86 9.67 3.70
CA TRP A 219 -5.66 10.37 3.29
C TRP A 219 -4.66 9.41 2.64
N LEU A 220 -4.57 8.16 3.11
CA LEU A 220 -3.82 7.09 2.44
C LEU A 220 -4.32 6.87 1.00
N ALA A 221 -5.64 6.83 0.78
CA ALA A 221 -6.24 6.71 -0.56
C ALA A 221 -5.98 7.94 -1.45
N LEU A 222 -5.77 9.11 -0.84
CA LEU A 222 -5.46 10.33 -1.57
C LEU A 222 -3.99 10.39 -2.01
N VAL A 223 -3.06 9.89 -1.20
CA VAL A 223 -1.60 10.05 -1.42
C VAL A 223 -0.94 8.81 -2.02
N ASN A 224 -1.62 7.67 -2.09
CA ASN A 224 -1.06 6.41 -2.58
C ASN A 224 -0.98 6.32 -4.13
N HIS A 225 -0.58 7.41 -4.79
CA HIS A 225 -0.30 7.46 -6.22
C HIS A 225 1.08 8.09 -6.50
N ASP A 226 1.64 7.82 -7.68
CA ASP A 226 2.99 8.29 -8.04
C ASP A 226 3.03 9.72 -8.63
N LYS A 227 1.85 10.35 -8.80
CA LYS A 227 1.67 11.65 -9.48
C LYS A 227 1.53 12.83 -8.51
N HIS A 228 2.61 13.18 -7.81
CA HIS A 228 2.66 14.40 -6.99
C HIS A 228 3.27 15.56 -7.78
N CYS A 229 2.84 16.79 -7.53
CA CYS A 229 3.38 18.00 -8.17
C CYS A 229 4.86 18.27 -7.89
N SER A 230 5.42 17.64 -6.86
CA SER A 230 6.87 17.67 -6.58
C SER A 230 7.65 16.52 -7.21
N SER A 231 6.96 15.62 -7.93
CA SER A 231 7.61 14.60 -8.75
C SER A 231 7.99 15.20 -10.10
N VAL A 232 9.21 14.95 -10.54
CA VAL A 232 9.73 15.46 -11.83
C VAL A 232 8.99 14.83 -13.01
N ASP A 233 8.41 13.64 -12.81
CA ASP A 233 7.76 12.85 -13.86
C ASP A 233 6.26 13.21 -14.03
N ALA A 234 5.75 14.19 -13.29
CA ALA A 234 4.33 14.54 -13.27
C ALA A 234 4.02 15.75 -14.17
N ASP A 235 3.53 15.48 -15.39
CA ASP A 235 2.88 16.49 -16.23
C ASP A 235 1.46 16.74 -15.69
N LEU A 236 1.29 17.80 -14.90
CA LEU A 236 0.02 18.20 -14.30
C LEU A 236 -0.55 19.44 -14.97
N GLU A 237 -1.86 19.44 -15.16
CA GLU A 237 -2.61 20.61 -15.62
C GLU A 237 -2.87 21.59 -14.45
N ILE A 238 -3.39 22.77 -14.76
CA ILE A 238 -3.78 23.78 -13.78
C ILE A 238 -5.30 23.88 -13.80
N PHE A 239 -5.93 23.76 -12.64
CA PHE A 239 -7.40 23.83 -12.53
C PHE A 239 -7.92 25.26 -12.67
N VAL A 240 -7.27 26.20 -11.99
CA VAL A 240 -7.67 27.62 -11.98
C VAL A 240 -7.10 28.37 -13.20
N PRO A 241 -7.88 29.25 -13.86
CA PRO A 241 -7.40 29.99 -15.03
C PRO A 241 -6.13 30.81 -14.81
N ASN A 242 -6.01 31.46 -13.64
CA ASN A 242 -4.82 32.21 -13.21
C ASN A 242 -4.45 31.80 -11.77
N PRO A 243 -3.58 30.80 -11.58
CA PRO A 243 -3.16 30.38 -10.25
C PRO A 243 -2.27 31.45 -9.60
N PRO A 244 -2.35 31.66 -8.28
CA PRO A 244 -1.37 32.48 -7.59
C PRO A 244 0.03 31.85 -7.62
N GLN A 245 1.08 32.68 -7.68
CA GLN A 245 2.50 32.28 -7.68
C GLN A 245 2.91 31.38 -6.51
N ALA A 246 2.06 31.25 -5.48
CA ALA A 246 2.28 30.32 -4.39
C ALA A 246 2.49 28.87 -4.86
N ILE A 247 1.89 28.47 -5.99
CA ILE A 247 2.05 27.13 -6.59
C ILE A 247 3.49 26.81 -7.02
N GLU A 248 4.26 27.83 -7.41
CA GLU A 248 5.63 27.67 -7.91
C GLU A 248 6.60 27.29 -6.78
N ASN A 249 6.20 27.50 -5.52
CA ASN A 249 7.02 27.19 -4.35
C ASN A 249 6.98 25.69 -4.01
N GLU A 250 7.75 24.88 -4.75
CA GLU A 250 7.90 23.44 -4.51
C GLU A 250 8.41 23.14 -3.08
N SER A 251 9.31 23.97 -2.56
CA SER A 251 9.83 23.84 -1.19
C SER A 251 8.70 23.95 -0.15
N LYS A 252 7.74 24.85 -0.39
CA LYS A 252 6.59 25.04 0.49
C LYS A 252 5.66 23.83 0.42
N PHE A 253 5.43 23.28 -0.78
CA PHE A 253 4.70 22.02 -0.95
C PHE A 253 5.33 20.88 -0.13
N LYS A 254 6.64 20.63 -0.33
CA LYS A 254 7.36 19.59 0.41
C LYS A 254 7.30 19.79 1.92
N SER A 255 7.43 21.03 2.40
CA SER A 255 7.34 21.35 3.83
C SER A 255 5.94 21.11 4.41
N ASN A 256 4.89 21.41 3.64
CA ASN A 256 3.50 21.19 4.04
C ASN A 256 3.15 19.71 4.02
N PHE A 257 3.60 18.98 2.99
CA PHE A 257 3.44 17.53 2.88
C PHE A 257 4.12 16.80 4.04
N GLU A 258 5.36 17.18 4.37
CA GLU A 258 6.11 16.65 5.51
C GLU A 258 5.37 16.85 6.84
N LYS A 259 4.88 18.07 7.11
CA LYS A 259 4.14 18.37 8.34
C LYS A 259 2.84 17.56 8.46
N ASN A 260 2.09 17.46 7.37
CA ASN A 260 0.87 16.65 7.33
C ASN A 260 1.15 15.18 7.63
N TRP A 261 2.17 14.59 6.99
CA TRP A 261 2.58 13.21 7.27
C TRP A 261 2.98 13.01 8.72
N LEU A 262 3.84 13.88 9.27
CA LEU A 262 4.31 13.72 10.65
C LEU A 262 3.17 13.82 11.66
N SER A 263 2.26 14.77 11.47
CA SER A 263 1.09 14.91 12.35
C SER A 263 0.12 13.75 12.21
N LEU A 264 -0.11 13.24 11.00
CA LEU A 264 -0.98 12.07 10.76
C LEU A 264 -0.37 10.77 11.31
N LEU A 265 0.96 10.63 11.23
CA LEU A 265 1.70 9.50 11.81
C LEU A 265 1.62 9.48 13.34
N ASN A 266 1.42 10.63 13.99
CA ASN A 266 1.15 10.72 15.42
C ASN A 266 -0.30 10.32 15.80
N GLY A 267 -1.18 10.10 14.81
CA GLY A 267 -2.54 9.64 15.01
C GLY A 267 -2.65 8.17 15.43
N GLN A 268 -3.87 7.71 15.67
CA GLN A 268 -4.15 6.31 16.02
C GLN A 268 -4.15 5.44 14.75
N LEU A 269 -2.97 5.00 14.32
CA LEU A 269 -2.82 4.16 13.13
C LEU A 269 -3.28 2.72 13.41
N SER A 270 -4.15 2.20 12.56
CA SER A 270 -4.45 0.76 12.54
C SER A 270 -3.26 -0.02 11.99
N LEU A 271 -3.12 -1.30 12.38
CA LEU A 271 -2.02 -2.14 11.92
C LEU A 271 -1.97 -2.26 10.38
N GLN A 272 -3.12 -2.21 9.71
CA GLN A 272 -3.18 -2.32 8.25
C GLN A 272 -2.77 -1.03 7.55
N GLN A 273 -3.23 0.12 8.04
CA GLN A 273 -2.78 1.44 7.56
C GLN A 273 -1.27 1.57 7.75
N TYR A 274 -0.78 1.19 8.93
CA TYR A 274 0.64 1.22 9.27
C TYR A 274 1.51 0.38 8.31
N LYS A 275 1.09 -0.85 8.00
CA LYS A 275 1.75 -1.69 6.97
C LYS A 275 1.73 -1.01 5.60
N SER A 276 0.61 -0.40 5.23
CA SER A 276 0.43 0.24 3.92
C SER A 276 1.33 1.45 3.76
N ILE A 277 1.43 2.29 4.80
CA ILE A 277 2.36 3.42 4.85
C ILE A 277 3.80 2.94 4.69
N LEU A 278 4.24 1.95 5.47
CA LEU A 278 5.61 1.41 5.37
C LEU A 278 5.90 0.79 3.99
N LEU A 279 4.89 0.19 3.36
CA LEU A 279 5.02 -0.38 2.02
C LEU A 279 5.37 0.71 1.00
N ILE A 280 4.66 1.84 1.00
CA ILE A 280 4.85 2.93 0.04
C ILE A 280 5.93 3.95 0.44
N LEU A 281 6.35 3.96 1.71
CA LEU A 281 7.23 4.98 2.31
C LEU A 281 8.45 5.34 1.46
N HIS A 282 9.27 4.35 1.13
CA HIS A 282 10.54 4.57 0.42
C HIS A 282 10.39 5.16 -0.99
N LYS A 283 9.38 4.73 -1.76
CA LYS A 283 9.19 5.14 -3.17
C LYS A 283 8.31 6.37 -3.33
N ARG A 284 7.28 6.50 -2.50
CA ARG A 284 6.22 7.51 -2.67
C ARG A 284 6.23 8.64 -1.67
N ILE A 285 6.89 8.48 -0.52
CA ILE A 285 6.81 9.47 0.57
C ILE A 285 8.17 10.15 0.76
N ILE A 286 9.24 9.38 0.98
CA ILE A 286 10.60 9.89 1.26
C ILE A 286 11.09 10.92 0.21
N PRO A 287 10.90 10.74 -1.11
CA PRO A 287 11.36 11.70 -2.11
C PRO A 287 10.70 13.10 -1.99
N HIS A 288 9.50 13.18 -1.43
CA HIS A 288 8.73 14.42 -1.30
C HIS A 288 8.91 15.11 0.06
N PHE A 289 9.77 14.58 0.93
CA PHE A 289 10.12 15.22 2.19
C PHE A 289 11.22 16.26 1.99
N HIS A 290 11.15 17.37 2.74
CA HIS A 290 12.23 18.35 2.75
C HIS A 290 13.38 17.85 3.64
N THR A 291 13.05 17.31 4.82
CA THR A 291 13.98 16.71 5.78
C THR A 291 13.53 15.29 6.15
N PRO A 292 13.82 14.28 5.30
CA PRO A 292 13.37 12.90 5.52
C PRO A 292 14.01 12.22 6.75
N THR A 293 15.05 12.81 7.33
CA THR A 293 15.67 12.35 8.59
C THR A 293 14.70 12.32 9.77
N LYS A 294 13.60 13.10 9.74
CA LYS A 294 12.54 13.07 10.77
C LYS A 294 11.79 11.74 10.84
N LEU A 295 11.80 10.95 9.76
CA LEU A 295 11.19 9.62 9.73
C LEU A 295 12.11 8.54 10.33
N MET A 296 13.35 8.88 10.68
CA MET A 296 14.34 7.91 11.16
C MET A 296 13.91 7.26 12.47
N ASP A 297 13.46 8.04 13.44
CA ASP A 297 13.02 7.52 14.74
C ASP A 297 11.82 6.60 14.55
N PHE A 298 10.81 7.05 13.78
CA PHE A 298 9.65 6.24 13.41
C PHE A 298 10.05 4.91 12.75
N LEU A 299 10.95 4.93 11.75
CA LEU A 299 11.39 3.73 11.05
C LEU A 299 12.24 2.81 11.92
N THR A 300 13.06 3.39 12.80
CA THR A 300 13.90 2.65 13.75
C THR A 300 13.04 1.93 14.78
N ASP A 301 12.04 2.61 15.34
CA ASP A 301 11.06 2.00 16.24
C ASP A 301 10.21 0.95 15.53
N SER A 302 9.82 1.22 14.27
CA SER A 302 9.11 0.25 13.42
C SER A 302 9.95 -1.01 13.15
N TYR A 303 11.25 -0.84 12.96
CA TYR A 303 12.19 -1.94 12.72
C TYR A 303 12.47 -2.75 14.00
N ASN A 304 12.50 -2.07 15.15
CA ASN A 304 12.67 -2.68 16.46
C ASN A 304 11.37 -3.18 17.10
N LEU A 305 10.25 -3.02 16.41
CA LEU A 305 8.94 -3.39 16.92
C LEU A 305 8.87 -4.88 17.27
N GLN A 306 8.80 -5.15 18.58
CA GLN A 306 8.53 -6.46 19.15
C GLN A 306 7.20 -6.38 19.88
N SER A 307 6.12 -6.72 19.19
CA SER A 307 4.77 -6.72 19.75
C SER A 307 4.30 -8.15 20.02
N SER A 308 3.45 -8.32 21.03
CA SER A 308 2.75 -9.58 21.32
C SER A 308 1.75 -9.97 20.23
N ASN A 309 1.41 -9.05 19.32
CA ASN A 309 0.56 -9.33 18.19
C ASN A 309 1.33 -10.14 17.13
N LYS A 310 0.88 -11.37 16.85
CA LYS A 310 1.47 -12.27 15.84
C LYS A 310 1.64 -11.60 14.47
N ASN A 311 0.71 -10.74 14.09
CA ASN A 311 0.70 -10.10 12.78
C ASN A 311 1.64 -8.89 12.68
N ALA A 312 2.27 -8.48 13.78
CA ALA A 312 3.19 -7.34 13.84
C ALA A 312 4.63 -7.72 13.45
N GLY A 313 4.99 -9.01 13.44
CA GLY A 313 6.32 -9.49 13.02
C GLY A 313 6.70 -9.16 11.57
N VAL A 314 5.72 -8.78 10.74
CA VAL A 314 5.96 -8.34 9.36
C VAL A 314 6.39 -6.87 9.25
N VAL A 315 6.08 -6.04 10.23
CA VAL A 315 6.39 -4.60 10.20
C VAL A 315 7.88 -4.32 10.01
N PRO A 316 8.80 -5.00 10.75
CA PRO A 316 10.23 -4.78 10.57
C PRO A 316 10.72 -5.03 9.14
N ILE A 317 10.13 -6.02 8.46
CA ILE A 317 10.44 -6.36 7.06
C ILE A 317 10.07 -5.20 6.12
N LEU A 318 8.93 -4.54 6.36
CA LEU A 318 8.49 -3.41 5.53
C LEU A 318 9.30 -2.14 5.82
N ALA A 319 9.61 -1.89 7.10
CA ALA A 319 10.38 -0.73 7.54
C ALA A 319 11.81 -0.71 6.99
N LEU A 320 12.42 -1.89 6.83
CA LEU A 320 13.79 -2.08 6.37
C LEU A 320 14.08 -1.39 5.03
N ASN A 321 13.12 -1.35 4.08
CA ASN A 321 13.30 -0.61 2.83
C ASN A 321 13.43 0.90 3.04
N GLY A 322 12.58 1.47 3.90
CA GLY A 322 12.63 2.90 4.20
C GLY A 322 13.89 3.26 4.97
N LEU A 323 14.24 2.44 5.97
CA LEU A 323 15.45 2.62 6.77
C LEU A 323 16.71 2.55 5.90
N PHE A 324 16.82 1.55 5.02
CA PHE A 324 17.96 1.43 4.12
C PHE A 324 18.10 2.61 3.16
N GLU A 325 16.99 3.11 2.61
CA GLU A 325 17.02 4.29 1.74
C GLU A 325 17.54 5.53 2.50
N LEU A 326 17.16 5.68 3.78
CA LEU A 326 17.69 6.73 4.64
C LEU A 326 19.18 6.54 4.94
N MET A 327 19.61 5.32 5.27
CA MET A 327 21.01 5.00 5.51
C MET A 327 21.87 5.30 4.27
N LYS A 328 21.40 4.90 3.08
CA LYS A 328 22.10 5.07 1.80
C LYS A 328 22.21 6.53 1.37
N ARG A 329 21.13 7.32 1.53
CA ARG A 329 21.09 8.72 1.05
C ARG A 329 21.63 9.73 2.05
N PHE A 330 21.44 9.49 3.34
CA PHE A 330 21.78 10.45 4.41
C PHE A 330 22.92 9.95 5.30
N ASN A 331 23.55 8.82 4.99
CA ASN A 331 24.65 8.22 5.74
C ASN A 331 24.35 8.07 7.24
N LEU A 332 23.09 7.75 7.56
CA LEU A 332 22.68 7.41 8.92
C LEU A 332 23.11 5.98 9.23
N GLU A 333 23.65 5.77 10.42
CA GLU A 333 24.07 4.44 10.87
C GLU A 333 23.04 3.86 11.82
N TYR A 334 22.66 2.60 11.59
CA TYR A 334 21.85 1.83 12.50
C TYR A 334 22.77 0.87 13.27
N PRO A 335 22.83 0.94 14.63
CA PRO A 335 23.73 0.11 15.42
C PRO A 335 23.34 -1.37 15.32
N ASN A 336 24.33 -2.26 15.23
CA ASN A 336 24.14 -3.71 15.18
C ASN A 336 23.16 -4.18 14.08
N PHE A 337 23.24 -3.56 12.91
CA PHE A 337 22.38 -3.85 11.76
C PHE A 337 22.30 -5.35 11.41
N TYR A 338 23.44 -6.04 11.28
CA TYR A 338 23.45 -7.45 10.88
C TYR A 338 22.92 -8.40 11.96
N MET A 339 23.11 -8.07 13.24
CA MET A 339 22.54 -8.85 14.35
C MET A 339 21.01 -8.79 14.29
N LYS A 340 20.44 -7.59 14.13
CA LYS A 340 18.99 -7.43 14.00
C LYS A 340 18.46 -8.05 12.71
N LEU A 341 19.18 -7.93 11.60
CA LEU A 341 18.84 -8.58 10.34
C LEU A 341 18.82 -10.10 10.48
N TYR A 342 19.79 -10.69 11.19
CA TYR A 342 19.84 -12.13 11.46
C TYR A 342 18.65 -12.60 12.31
N GLN A 343 18.28 -11.84 13.34
CA GLN A 343 17.12 -12.11 14.19
C GLN A 343 15.79 -12.03 13.42
N ILE A 344 15.69 -11.15 12.41
CA ILE A 344 14.48 -10.97 11.59
C ILE A 344 14.14 -12.23 10.77
N ILE A 345 15.13 -13.05 10.43
CA ILE A 345 14.97 -14.22 9.58
C ILE A 345 14.35 -15.35 10.41
N ASN A 346 13.03 -15.40 10.51
CA ASN A 346 12.29 -16.43 11.25
C ASN A 346 11.54 -17.37 10.26
N PRO A 347 10.93 -18.47 10.74
CA PRO A 347 10.10 -19.33 9.90
C PRO A 347 8.98 -18.55 9.20
N ASP A 348 8.34 -17.61 9.90
CA ASP A 348 7.24 -16.80 9.37
C ASP A 348 7.62 -16.02 8.12
N LEU A 349 8.87 -15.53 8.03
CA LEU A 349 9.40 -14.79 6.86
C LEU A 349 9.23 -15.58 5.56
N MET A 350 9.39 -16.90 5.59
CA MET A 350 9.29 -17.76 4.40
C MET A 350 7.85 -17.90 3.91
N HIS A 351 6.87 -17.69 4.79
CA HIS A 351 5.43 -17.76 4.51
C HIS A 351 4.80 -16.38 4.25
N VAL A 352 5.56 -15.29 4.45
CA VAL A 352 5.09 -13.91 4.28
C VAL A 352 4.99 -13.49 2.80
N LYS A 353 3.94 -12.75 2.46
CA LYS A 353 3.68 -12.18 1.11
C LYS A 353 4.83 -11.31 0.57
N TYR A 354 5.52 -10.58 1.44
CA TYR A 354 6.54 -9.58 1.08
C TYR A 354 7.97 -10.13 0.99
N ARG A 355 8.14 -11.46 0.93
CA ARG A 355 9.47 -12.11 0.90
C ARG A 355 10.35 -11.67 -0.27
N ALA A 356 9.80 -11.54 -1.49
CA ALA A 356 10.56 -11.09 -2.67
C ALA A 356 11.26 -9.74 -2.43
N ARG A 357 10.51 -8.80 -1.85
CA ARG A 357 11.02 -7.47 -1.48
C ARG A 357 12.14 -7.56 -0.44
N PHE A 358 12.00 -8.41 0.57
CA PHE A 358 13.01 -8.63 1.59
C PHE A 358 14.30 -9.24 1.01
N PHE A 359 14.18 -10.35 0.26
CA PHE A 359 15.35 -11.04 -0.32
C PHE A 359 16.12 -10.16 -1.30
N ARG A 360 15.44 -9.29 -2.06
CA ARG A 360 16.11 -8.30 -2.90
C ARG A 360 17.00 -7.34 -2.11
N LEU A 361 16.53 -6.87 -0.95
CA LEU A 361 17.35 -6.01 -0.10
C LEU A 361 18.44 -6.80 0.63
N MET A 362 18.14 -8.02 1.06
CA MET A 362 19.14 -8.89 1.68
C MET A 362 20.29 -9.23 0.73
N ASP A 363 20.03 -9.40 -0.57
CA ASP A 363 21.09 -9.55 -1.59
C ASP A 363 22.00 -8.32 -1.64
N VAL A 364 21.43 -7.12 -1.55
CA VAL A 364 22.23 -5.88 -1.47
C VAL A 364 23.07 -5.83 -0.19
N PHE A 365 22.50 -6.19 0.97
CA PHE A 365 23.22 -6.16 2.25
C PHE A 365 24.35 -7.17 2.31
N LEU A 366 24.08 -8.44 1.96
CA LEU A 366 25.06 -9.52 2.00
C LEU A 366 26.02 -9.52 0.80
N SER A 367 25.86 -8.58 -0.14
CA SER A 367 26.87 -8.30 -1.17
C SER A 367 28.00 -7.38 -0.70
N SER A 368 27.94 -6.87 0.53
CA SER A 368 29.00 -6.02 1.07
C SER A 368 30.32 -6.77 1.20
N THR A 369 31.42 -6.16 0.73
CA THR A 369 32.76 -6.76 0.73
C THR A 369 33.42 -6.81 2.11
N HIS A 370 32.87 -6.11 3.10
CA HIS A 370 33.44 -5.98 4.44
C HIS A 370 32.86 -6.97 5.46
N LEU A 371 32.10 -7.98 5.00
CA LEU A 371 31.50 -8.98 5.87
C LEU A 371 32.47 -10.13 6.16
N SER A 372 32.43 -10.62 7.39
CA SER A 372 33.18 -11.82 7.79
C SER A 372 32.59 -13.07 7.13
N ALA A 373 33.41 -14.11 6.98
CA ALA A 373 32.93 -15.41 6.51
C ALA A 373 32.01 -16.10 7.54
N HIS A 374 32.23 -15.86 8.84
CA HIS A 374 31.41 -16.44 9.91
C HIS A 374 29.99 -15.87 9.89
N LEU A 375 29.86 -14.55 9.73
CA LEU A 375 28.57 -13.88 9.56
C LEU A 375 27.81 -14.48 8.37
N VAL A 376 28.42 -14.53 7.19
CA VAL A 376 27.77 -15.06 5.98
C VAL A 376 27.40 -16.55 6.15
N ALA A 377 28.26 -17.35 6.78
CA ALA A 377 27.97 -18.75 7.11
C ALA A 377 26.72 -18.88 8.00
N SER A 378 26.57 -18.02 9.00
CA SER A 378 25.39 -18.00 9.89
C SER A 378 24.10 -17.72 9.14
N PHE A 379 24.12 -16.72 8.25
CA PHE A 379 22.97 -16.43 7.39
C PHE A 379 22.62 -17.61 6.48
N ILE A 380 23.62 -18.23 5.84
CA ILE A 380 23.41 -19.40 4.97
C ILE A 380 22.82 -20.57 5.77
N LYS A 381 23.42 -20.92 6.91
CA LYS A 381 23.01 -22.06 7.73
C LYS A 381 21.61 -21.88 8.31
N LYS A 382 21.29 -20.68 8.83
CA LYS A 382 19.95 -20.37 9.32
C LYS A 382 18.91 -20.42 8.19
N LEU A 383 19.19 -19.82 7.03
CA LEU A 383 18.30 -19.89 5.87
C LEU A 383 18.10 -21.34 5.40
N ALA A 384 19.16 -22.15 5.33
CA ALA A 384 19.06 -23.56 4.96
C ALA A 384 18.18 -24.35 5.95
N ARG A 385 18.32 -24.11 7.26
CA ARG A 385 17.44 -24.73 8.27
C ARG A 385 15.98 -24.37 8.09
N LEU A 386 15.69 -23.09 7.84
CA LEU A 386 14.33 -22.62 7.60
C LEU A 386 13.72 -23.19 6.31
N THR A 387 14.54 -23.57 5.31
CA THR A 387 14.00 -24.16 4.07
C THR A 387 13.34 -25.53 4.25
N LEU A 388 13.64 -26.25 5.35
CA LEU A 388 13.06 -27.58 5.59
C LEU A 388 11.55 -27.55 5.81
N GLU A 389 11.03 -26.47 6.40
CA GLU A 389 9.60 -26.25 6.67
C GLU A 389 8.98 -25.18 5.75
N SER A 390 9.71 -24.79 4.70
CA SER A 390 9.32 -23.71 3.80
C SER A 390 8.49 -24.18 2.60
N PRO A 391 7.67 -23.29 2.03
CA PRO A 391 6.98 -23.56 0.77
C PRO A 391 8.00 -23.62 -0.40
N PRO A 392 7.72 -24.38 -1.48
CA PRO A 392 8.57 -24.42 -2.69
C PRO A 392 8.86 -23.02 -3.25
N SER A 393 7.86 -22.14 -3.16
CA SER A 393 7.91 -20.74 -3.52
C SER A 393 9.10 -20.01 -2.86
N ALA A 394 9.37 -20.26 -1.57
CA ALA A 394 10.50 -19.68 -0.85
C ALA A 394 11.82 -20.42 -1.14
N ILE A 395 11.75 -21.75 -1.22
CA ILE A 395 12.92 -22.60 -1.52
C ILE A 395 13.61 -22.19 -2.82
N VAL A 396 12.84 -21.94 -3.89
CA VAL A 396 13.40 -21.53 -5.19
C VAL A 396 14.12 -20.18 -5.15
N THR A 397 13.82 -19.33 -4.17
CA THR A 397 14.54 -18.09 -3.89
C THR A 397 15.78 -18.35 -3.04
N VAL A 398 15.68 -19.17 -1.99
CA VAL A 398 16.78 -19.39 -1.03
C VAL A 398 17.94 -20.17 -1.64
N ILE A 399 17.69 -21.18 -2.47
CA ILE A 399 18.75 -21.99 -3.10
C ILE A 399 19.73 -21.12 -3.93
N PRO A 400 19.29 -20.35 -4.95
CA PRO A 400 20.19 -19.50 -5.73
C PRO A 400 20.81 -18.39 -4.87
N PHE A 401 20.11 -17.93 -3.84
CA PHE A 401 20.65 -16.96 -2.89
C PHE A 401 21.87 -17.53 -2.14
N ILE A 402 21.75 -18.73 -1.56
CA ILE A 402 22.86 -19.42 -0.90
C ILE A 402 23.99 -19.70 -1.89
N TYR A 403 23.68 -20.14 -3.11
CA TYR A 403 24.69 -20.35 -4.15
C TYR A 403 25.52 -19.10 -4.41
N ASN A 404 24.86 -17.95 -4.56
CA ASN A 404 25.51 -16.67 -4.79
C ASN A 404 26.39 -16.25 -3.59
N LEU A 405 25.94 -16.49 -2.35
CA LEU A 405 26.73 -16.19 -1.16
C LEU A 405 27.98 -17.07 -1.05
N ILE A 406 27.86 -18.39 -1.24
CA ILE A 406 29.00 -19.32 -1.22
C ILE A 406 30.00 -18.99 -2.34
N ARG A 407 29.51 -18.55 -3.51
CA ARG A 407 30.35 -18.08 -4.61
C ARG A 407 31.14 -16.82 -4.24
N LYS A 408 30.50 -15.85 -3.59
CA LYS A 408 31.13 -14.60 -3.15
C LYS A 408 32.11 -14.83 -1.99
N HIS A 409 31.81 -15.79 -1.11
CA HIS A 409 32.62 -16.14 0.05
C HIS A 409 33.04 -17.64 0.00
N PRO A 410 34.10 -17.98 -0.76
CA PRO A 410 34.52 -19.37 -0.96
C PRO A 410 34.87 -20.14 0.32
N ASN A 411 35.21 -19.45 1.41
CA ASN A 411 35.48 -20.08 2.70
C ASN A 411 34.24 -20.81 3.26
N CYS A 412 33.02 -20.37 2.92
CA CYS A 412 31.78 -21.05 3.29
C CYS A 412 31.58 -22.38 2.54
N MET A 413 32.40 -22.70 1.53
CA MET A 413 32.33 -23.97 0.79
C MET A 413 32.63 -25.18 1.69
N ILE A 414 33.36 -24.98 2.80
CA ILE A 414 33.63 -26.04 3.78
C ILE A 414 32.35 -26.67 4.33
N MET A 415 31.27 -25.89 4.42
CA MET A 415 29.97 -26.33 4.90
C MET A 415 29.24 -27.26 3.90
N LEU A 416 29.61 -27.22 2.61
CA LEU A 416 29.13 -28.16 1.60
C LEU A 416 30.07 -29.36 1.44
N HIS A 417 31.37 -29.11 1.50
CA HIS A 417 32.40 -30.12 1.31
C HIS A 417 33.51 -29.96 2.34
N ASN A 418 33.45 -30.79 3.38
CA ASN A 418 34.52 -30.87 4.36
C ASN A 418 35.50 -32.00 3.99
N PRO A 419 36.74 -31.68 3.55
CA PRO A 419 37.70 -32.69 3.09
C PRO A 419 38.19 -33.60 4.23
N ALA A 420 38.05 -33.20 5.50
CA ALA A 420 38.44 -34.02 6.64
C ALA A 420 37.62 -35.31 6.76
N PHE A 421 36.41 -35.32 6.19
CA PHE A 421 35.48 -36.46 6.27
C PHE A 421 35.54 -37.43 5.08
N ILE A 422 36.44 -37.19 4.11
CA ILE A 422 36.58 -37.98 2.89
C ILE A 422 37.51 -39.18 3.11
N SER A 423 37.02 -40.38 2.78
CA SER A 423 37.82 -41.62 2.80
C SER A 423 38.39 -41.89 1.41
N ASN A 424 39.69 -41.65 1.22
CA ASN A 424 40.39 -41.97 -0.02
C ASN A 424 40.94 -43.41 0.02
N PRO A 425 40.91 -44.17 -1.09
CA PRO A 425 41.45 -45.54 -1.13
C PRO A 425 42.94 -45.67 -0.79
N PHE A 426 43.70 -44.55 -0.82
CA PHE A 426 45.14 -44.50 -0.55
C PHE A 426 45.48 -44.06 0.88
N GLN A 427 44.52 -44.07 1.81
CA GLN A 427 44.75 -43.71 3.22
C GLN A 427 45.43 -44.85 4.00
N THR A 428 46.28 -44.47 4.96
CA THR A 428 46.88 -45.44 5.90
C THR A 428 45.84 -45.99 6.89
N PRO A 429 46.02 -47.22 7.42
CA PRO A 429 45.11 -47.77 8.42
C PRO A 429 44.88 -46.84 9.62
N ASP A 430 45.91 -46.14 10.08
CA ASP A 430 45.81 -45.17 11.19
C ASP A 430 44.96 -43.95 10.82
N GLN A 431 45.08 -43.43 9.59
CA GLN A 431 44.23 -42.34 9.09
C GLN A 431 42.76 -42.76 9.00
N VAL A 432 42.49 -43.99 8.57
CA VAL A 432 41.12 -44.53 8.52
C VAL A 432 40.56 -44.72 9.93
N ALA A 433 41.38 -45.17 10.89
CA ALA A 433 40.96 -45.28 12.29
C ALA A 433 40.62 -43.92 12.90
N ASN A 434 41.49 -42.92 12.70
CA ASN A 434 41.27 -41.54 13.16
C ASN A 434 40.04 -40.89 12.50
N LEU A 435 39.78 -41.20 11.23
CA LEU A 435 38.58 -40.72 10.54
C LEU A 435 37.29 -41.30 11.14
N LYS A 436 37.31 -42.57 11.53
CA LYS A 436 36.16 -43.21 12.20
C LYS A 436 35.90 -42.59 13.57
N THR A 437 36.94 -42.41 14.38
CA THR A 437 36.81 -41.78 15.70
C THR A 437 36.37 -40.32 15.59
N LEU A 438 36.86 -39.58 14.59
CA LEU A 438 36.40 -38.22 14.31
C LEU A 438 34.92 -38.18 13.92
N LYS A 439 34.46 -39.09 13.05
CA LYS A 439 33.05 -39.19 12.63
C LYS A 439 32.11 -39.54 13.77
N GLU A 440 32.53 -40.46 14.65
CA GLU A 440 31.74 -40.88 15.81
C GLU A 440 31.63 -39.78 16.86
N ASN A 441 32.69 -38.98 17.06
CA ASN A 441 32.72 -37.91 18.05
C ASN A 441 32.27 -36.54 17.50
N TYR A 442 31.91 -36.45 16.22
CA TYR A 442 31.53 -35.19 15.61
C TYR A 442 30.10 -34.81 16.01
N VAL A 443 29.95 -33.58 16.51
CA VAL A 443 28.67 -32.97 16.87
C VAL A 443 28.59 -31.62 16.17
N ASP A 444 27.45 -31.32 15.54
CA ASP A 444 27.21 -30.02 14.89
C ASP A 444 27.22 -28.89 15.94
N PRO A 445 28.15 -27.92 15.88
CA PRO A 445 28.24 -26.85 16.86
C PRO A 445 27.24 -25.71 16.64
N PHE A 446 26.45 -25.72 15.55
CA PHE A 446 25.57 -24.60 15.22
C PHE A 446 24.41 -24.42 16.19
N ASP A 447 24.37 -23.25 16.84
CA ASP A 447 23.27 -22.82 17.71
C ASP A 447 22.29 -21.90 16.98
N VAL A 448 20.99 -22.27 17.00
CA VAL A 448 19.89 -21.51 16.39
C VAL A 448 19.45 -20.34 17.27
N HIS A 449 19.65 -20.45 18.58
CA HIS A 449 19.18 -19.47 19.56
C HIS A 449 20.15 -18.31 19.76
N GLU A 450 21.40 -18.47 19.31
CA GLU A 450 22.38 -17.38 19.31
C GLU A 450 21.87 -16.21 18.47
N SER A 451 22.02 -15.00 19.00
CA SER A 451 21.55 -13.77 18.37
C SER A 451 22.64 -13.11 17.53
N ASP A 452 23.90 -13.24 17.93
CA ASP A 452 25.03 -12.69 17.19
C ASP A 452 25.45 -13.64 16.06
N PRO A 453 25.31 -13.24 14.78
CA PRO A 453 25.72 -14.08 13.65
C PRO A 453 27.22 -14.39 13.65
N GLU A 454 28.09 -13.67 14.35
CA GLU A 454 29.51 -14.02 14.42
C GLU A 454 29.80 -15.18 15.40
N LEU A 455 28.90 -15.46 16.35
CA LEU A 455 29.11 -16.41 17.45
C LEU A 455 28.35 -17.74 17.29
N THR A 456 27.60 -17.93 16.20
CA THR A 456 26.75 -19.12 16.01
C THR A 456 27.51 -20.42 15.73
N HIS A 457 28.82 -20.33 15.43
CA HIS A 457 29.65 -21.44 14.95
C HIS A 457 29.14 -22.13 13.66
N ALA A 458 28.40 -21.41 12.80
CA ALA A 458 27.88 -21.97 11.54
C ALA A 458 28.95 -22.41 10.53
N LEU A 459 30.15 -21.80 10.53
CA LEU A 459 31.24 -22.18 9.62
C LEU A 459 31.83 -23.55 9.99
N ASP A 460 31.83 -23.88 11.28
CA ASP A 460 32.28 -25.16 11.83
C ASP A 460 31.22 -26.27 11.66
N SER A 461 30.01 -25.89 11.21
CA SER A 461 28.89 -26.76 10.88
C SER A 461 28.90 -27.21 9.42
N SER A 462 27.91 -28.02 9.03
CA SER A 462 27.68 -28.51 7.67
C SER A 462 26.24 -28.26 7.22
N LEU A 463 25.99 -28.21 5.91
CA LEU A 463 24.67 -27.90 5.31
C LEU A 463 23.92 -29.16 4.87
N TRP A 464 23.55 -30.03 5.80
CA TRP A 464 22.72 -31.21 5.48
C TRP A 464 21.33 -30.84 4.97
N GLU A 465 20.82 -29.67 5.36
CA GLU A 465 19.47 -29.24 5.01
C GLU A 465 19.29 -29.11 3.49
N LEU A 466 20.32 -28.63 2.78
CA LEU A 466 20.31 -28.55 1.32
C LEU A 466 20.45 -29.92 0.65
N ALA A 467 21.17 -30.85 1.27
CA ALA A 467 21.32 -32.22 0.77
C ALA A 467 19.98 -32.96 0.86
N SER A 468 19.26 -32.84 1.98
CA SER A 468 17.90 -33.40 2.12
C SER A 468 16.94 -32.84 1.07
N LEU A 469 17.10 -31.56 0.71
CA LEU A 469 16.26 -30.88 -0.28
C LEU A 469 16.51 -31.34 -1.73
N MET A 470 17.58 -32.10 -1.99
CA MET A 470 17.84 -32.69 -3.31
C MET A 470 16.78 -33.73 -3.72
N GLU A 471 16.06 -34.30 -2.75
CA GLU A 471 15.00 -35.30 -2.96
C GLU A 471 13.59 -34.72 -2.67
N HIS A 472 13.41 -33.42 -2.93
CA HIS A 472 12.14 -32.73 -2.77
C HIS A 472 11.07 -33.25 -3.75
N TYR A 473 9.79 -33.29 -3.32
CA TYR A 473 8.68 -33.82 -4.11
C TYR A 473 8.50 -33.12 -5.47
N HIS A 474 8.75 -31.81 -5.53
CA HIS A 474 8.66 -31.03 -6.76
C HIS A 474 9.95 -31.15 -7.60
N PRO A 475 9.90 -31.70 -8.84
CA PRO A 475 11.10 -31.98 -9.63
C PRO A 475 11.96 -30.76 -9.94
N ASN A 476 11.36 -29.59 -10.19
CA ASN A 476 12.15 -28.38 -10.49
C ASN A 476 12.89 -27.87 -9.25
N VAL A 477 12.34 -28.09 -8.04
CA VAL A 477 13.04 -27.74 -6.79
C VAL A 477 14.19 -28.71 -6.55
N ALA A 478 13.93 -30.02 -6.68
CA ALA A 478 14.95 -31.06 -6.51
C ALA A 478 16.14 -30.86 -7.48
N THR A 479 15.86 -30.60 -8.76
CA THR A 479 16.89 -30.32 -9.76
C THR A 479 17.66 -29.03 -9.49
N LEU A 480 16.99 -28.00 -8.95
CA LEU A 480 17.66 -26.78 -8.51
C LEU A 480 18.55 -27.02 -7.28
N ALA A 481 18.12 -27.82 -6.31
CA ALA A 481 18.94 -28.18 -5.15
C ALA A 481 20.17 -29.02 -5.55
N LYS A 482 20.04 -29.86 -6.59
CA LYS A 482 21.15 -30.67 -7.13
C LYS A 482 22.33 -29.85 -7.66
N ILE A 483 22.19 -28.52 -7.85
CA ILE A 483 23.32 -27.65 -8.23
C ILE A 483 24.44 -27.66 -7.18
N PHE A 484 24.13 -27.92 -5.90
CA PHE A 484 25.14 -27.97 -4.84
C PHE A 484 26.02 -29.22 -4.88
N ALA A 485 25.53 -30.31 -5.49
CA ALA A 485 26.33 -31.49 -5.79
C ALA A 485 27.10 -31.37 -7.13
N GLN A 486 26.73 -30.40 -7.97
CA GLN A 486 27.41 -30.14 -9.23
C GLN A 486 28.59 -29.18 -9.04
N PRO A 487 29.60 -29.22 -9.93
CA PRO A 487 30.67 -28.24 -9.91
C PRO A 487 30.15 -26.82 -10.11
N PHE A 488 30.66 -25.88 -9.29
CA PHE A 488 30.30 -24.48 -9.36
C PHE A 488 30.95 -23.83 -10.61
N LYS A 489 30.31 -23.96 -11.77
CA LYS A 489 30.73 -23.35 -13.04
C LYS A 489 30.03 -22.02 -13.32
N LYS A 490 28.79 -21.86 -12.85
CA LYS A 490 28.00 -20.64 -13.06
C LYS A 490 28.52 -19.51 -12.15
N LEU A 491 28.66 -18.30 -12.67
CA LEU A 491 29.20 -17.18 -11.89
C LEU A 491 28.20 -16.75 -10.80
N SER A 492 26.96 -16.50 -11.21
CA SER A 492 25.86 -16.15 -10.32
C SER A 492 24.52 -16.53 -10.96
N TYR A 493 23.48 -16.62 -10.12
CA TYR A 493 22.09 -16.62 -10.55
C TYR A 493 21.51 -15.22 -10.40
N ASN A 494 20.77 -14.76 -11.41
CA ASN A 494 20.03 -13.51 -11.33
C ASN A 494 18.85 -13.70 -10.38
N MET A 495 18.86 -13.04 -9.22
CA MET A 495 17.85 -13.26 -8.19
C MET A 495 16.45 -12.85 -8.62
N GLU A 496 16.30 -11.77 -9.41
CA GLU A 496 14.99 -11.25 -9.85
C GLU A 496 14.15 -12.31 -10.60
N ASP A 497 14.80 -13.25 -11.30
CA ASP A 497 14.10 -14.33 -12.01
C ASP A 497 13.48 -15.39 -11.06
N PHE A 498 13.90 -15.42 -9.80
CA PHE A 498 13.52 -16.43 -8.79
C PHE A 498 12.69 -15.86 -7.63
N LEU A 499 12.54 -14.52 -7.52
CA LEU A 499 11.91 -13.89 -6.35
C LEU A 499 10.37 -14.04 -6.34
N ASP A 500 9.72 -13.99 -7.50
CA ASP A 500 8.26 -13.81 -7.61
C ASP A 500 7.46 -15.10 -7.89
N TRP A 501 8.07 -16.28 -7.72
CA TRP A 501 7.36 -17.56 -7.88
C TRP A 501 6.37 -17.81 -6.75
N ASN A 502 5.07 -17.76 -7.02
CA ASN A 502 4.01 -18.17 -6.10
C ASN A 502 3.42 -19.53 -6.49
N TYR A 503 2.53 -20.08 -5.65
CA TYR A 503 1.85 -21.35 -5.94
C TYR A 503 1.01 -21.27 -7.23
N ASP A 504 0.34 -20.15 -7.47
CA ASP A 504 -0.47 -19.95 -8.69
C ASP A 504 0.40 -20.00 -9.95
N SER A 505 1.54 -19.32 -9.95
CA SER A 505 2.52 -19.31 -11.05
C SER A 505 3.16 -20.67 -11.25
N LEU A 506 3.47 -21.39 -10.16
CA LEU A 506 4.02 -22.74 -10.24
C LEU A 506 3.00 -23.70 -10.87
N LEU A 507 1.74 -23.66 -10.41
CA LEU A 507 0.66 -24.47 -10.97
C LEU A 507 0.38 -24.10 -12.43
N ASN A 508 0.36 -22.81 -12.76
CA ASN A 508 0.19 -22.33 -14.13
C ASN A 508 1.34 -22.77 -15.05
N ALA A 509 2.57 -22.78 -14.55
CA ALA A 509 3.73 -23.28 -15.28
C ALA A 509 3.63 -24.79 -15.53
N GLU A 510 3.12 -25.57 -14.57
CA GLU A 510 2.94 -27.00 -14.74
C GLU A 510 1.74 -27.34 -15.65
N SER A 511 0.65 -26.57 -15.58
CA SER A 511 -0.54 -26.79 -16.42
C SER A 511 -0.31 -26.41 -17.89
N SER A 512 0.50 -25.38 -18.14
CA SER A 512 0.91 -24.96 -19.49
C SER A 512 2.07 -25.78 -20.06
N ARG A 513 2.66 -26.68 -19.26
CA ARG A 513 3.78 -27.51 -19.66
C ARG A 513 3.35 -28.49 -20.76
N LYS A 514 4.11 -28.51 -21.86
CA LYS A 514 3.94 -29.54 -22.89
C LYS A 514 4.37 -30.89 -22.34
N LEU A 515 3.42 -31.80 -22.18
CA LEU A 515 3.67 -33.18 -21.80
C LEU A 515 4.54 -33.84 -22.88
N LYS A 516 5.77 -34.20 -22.52
CA LYS A 516 6.68 -34.97 -23.40
C LYS A 516 6.33 -36.47 -23.40
N THR A 517 5.72 -36.93 -22.33
CA THR A 517 5.35 -38.32 -22.08
C THR A 517 3.91 -38.36 -21.58
N LEU A 518 3.15 -39.36 -22.01
CA LEU A 518 1.81 -39.58 -21.47
C LEU A 518 1.90 -40.00 -20.00
N PRO A 519 0.93 -39.62 -19.15
CA PRO A 519 0.86 -40.12 -17.77
C PRO A 519 0.85 -41.65 -17.73
N THR A 520 1.64 -42.22 -16.83
CA THR A 520 1.66 -43.67 -16.58
C THR A 520 0.59 -44.05 -15.56
N LEU A 521 0.14 -45.30 -15.60
CA LEU A 521 -0.76 -45.88 -14.60
C LEU A 521 0.03 -46.78 -13.65
N GLU A 522 -0.44 -46.87 -12.41
CA GLU A 522 0.10 -47.79 -11.42
C GLU A 522 -0.26 -49.23 -11.81
N PHE A 523 0.71 -50.14 -11.80
CA PHE A 523 0.49 -51.56 -12.13
C PHE A 523 -0.13 -52.33 -10.95
N GLU A 524 0.20 -51.91 -9.72
CA GLU A 524 -0.25 -52.57 -8.50
C GLU A 524 -1.72 -52.24 -8.20
N ALA A 525 -2.52 -53.28 -7.93
CA ALA A 525 -3.90 -53.13 -7.50
C ALA A 525 -3.95 -53.09 -5.97
N PHE A 526 -4.37 -51.95 -5.42
CA PHE A 526 -4.53 -51.77 -3.98
C PHE A 526 -5.98 -52.06 -3.60
N THR A 527 -6.19 -53.08 -2.78
CA THR A 527 -7.54 -53.49 -2.34
C THR A 527 -8.09 -52.55 -1.28
N ASN A 528 -7.21 -51.99 -0.44
CA ASN A 528 -7.54 -51.01 0.59
C ASN A 528 -6.69 -49.75 0.39
N VAL A 529 -7.32 -48.58 0.52
CA VAL A 529 -6.62 -47.28 0.40
C VAL A 529 -5.83 -46.95 1.67
N PHE A 530 -6.37 -47.32 2.84
CA PHE A 530 -5.79 -47.09 4.16
C PHE A 530 -5.65 -48.40 4.94
N ASP A 531 -4.83 -48.38 6.00
CA ASP A 531 -4.74 -49.47 6.97
C ASP A 531 -5.99 -49.42 7.89
N ASN A 532 -6.74 -50.51 8.00
CA ASN A 532 -7.91 -50.57 8.88
C ASN A 532 -7.51 -51.24 10.21
N GLU A 533 -7.56 -50.52 11.33
CA GLU A 533 -7.39 -51.11 12.68
C GLU A 533 -8.70 -51.57 13.35
N ASP A 534 -9.86 -51.49 12.67
CA ASP A 534 -11.14 -51.88 13.28
C ASP A 534 -11.46 -53.38 13.10
N GLY A 535 -11.02 -54.18 14.08
CA GLY A 535 -11.89 -55.16 14.76
C GLY A 535 -12.20 -56.51 14.08
N ASP A 536 -11.60 -57.54 14.66
CA ASP A 536 -12.03 -58.96 14.72
C ASP A 536 -11.88 -59.86 13.49
N GLY A 537 -10.89 -60.76 13.60
CA GLY A 537 -11.01 -62.15 13.14
C GLY A 537 -10.34 -62.46 11.81
N GLU A 538 -9.23 -63.18 11.89
CA GLU A 538 -8.47 -63.79 10.80
C GLU A 538 -7.61 -62.83 9.98
N ALA A 539 -6.30 -62.91 10.26
CA ALA A 539 -5.24 -62.45 9.38
C ALA A 539 -5.36 -63.12 8.00
N SER A 540 -6.17 -62.53 7.13
CA SER A 540 -6.04 -62.72 5.70
C SER A 540 -4.88 -61.84 5.23
N SER A 541 -3.68 -62.43 5.26
CA SER A 541 -2.59 -62.01 4.41
C SER A 541 -3.09 -61.93 2.96
N GLN A 542 -3.22 -60.72 2.39
CA GLN A 542 -3.25 -60.39 0.94
C GLN A 542 -4.10 -59.12 0.62
N GLY A 543 -3.90 -58.02 1.34
CA GLY A 543 -4.33 -56.71 0.86
C GLY A 543 -3.13 -55.79 0.72
N ASN A 544 -2.74 -55.43 -0.51
CA ASN A 544 -1.76 -54.36 -0.68
C ASN A 544 -2.44 -53.04 -0.26
N VAL A 545 -1.90 -52.40 0.78
CA VAL A 545 -2.32 -51.09 1.25
C VAL A 545 -1.53 -50.03 0.50
N TYR A 546 -2.21 -49.03 -0.07
CA TYR A 546 -1.56 -47.99 -0.88
C TYR A 546 -0.68 -47.05 -0.05
N LEU A 547 -1.12 -46.71 1.17
CA LEU A 547 -0.39 -45.84 2.10
C LEU A 547 -0.20 -46.52 3.46
N PRO A 548 0.88 -47.32 3.64
CA PRO A 548 1.19 -47.90 4.94
C PRO A 548 1.62 -46.83 5.95
N GLY A 549 1.10 -46.89 7.18
CA GLY A 549 1.57 -46.05 8.30
C GLY A 549 0.92 -44.67 8.45
N VAL A 550 -0.20 -44.39 7.76
CA VAL A 550 -1.00 -43.17 7.98
C VAL A 550 -2.22 -43.52 8.83
N ALA A 551 -2.08 -43.44 10.15
CA ALA A 551 -3.21 -43.49 11.10
C ALA A 551 -3.79 -42.07 11.23
N TRP A 552 -5.12 -41.94 11.10
CA TRP A 552 -5.85 -40.70 11.40
C TRP A 552 -6.48 -40.75 12.79
#